data_AF-A0A0P8V0I3-F1
#
_entry.id   AF-A0A0P8V0I3-F1
#
_cell.length_a   1.000
_cell.length_b   1.000
_cell.length_c   1.000
_cell.angle_alpha   90.00
_cell.angle_beta   90.00
_cell.angle_gamma   90.00
#
_symmetry.space_group_name_H-M   'P 1'
#
loop_
_entity.id
_entity.type
_entity.pdbx_description
1 polymer ?
#
loop_
_entity_poly.entity_id
_entity_poly.type
_entity_poly.pdbx_seq_one_letter_code
_entity_poly.pdbx_strand_id
1 'polypeptide(L)'
;MKKIENRFLVAFPDPIIDIEMLSAAALLYFQKPIALTIPPVVILEESYEILSFIKVRNPKWSTKFNQVFDLWIYQQKCFNKVMEILEPLKGKYLKNIWTVYPANNEAMEKTTELIKSTNLTIDSVFNMINPINASGELIRHILLEAYLEQGKEMNALYEYCEELFTKQKLEYLLVKSYLLRMNILKTMSVSTPVLLTNEAIWNSLFNQELNTDTNLDRDIISWELFRQLISPRLDPLDRKKVKVIKEILEERQEEIDRLKLKCYALTEKIKPVIKYEQLSSKVASIIRSEVEKEISDLLKLDKTALEDLFYDVFSDEKTWLAIIYFIDGVINGNVNITTKGAILALSFIGAKSVKSIGERMKKLRQSAFGLVYTISRKIK
;
A
#
# COMPACT_ATOMS: atom_id res chain seq x y z
N MET A 1 -23.24 -21.44 15.02
CA MET A 1 -22.41 -20.85 13.94
C MET A 1 -21.26 -20.07 14.56
N LYS A 2 -20.01 -20.53 14.42
CA LYS A 2 -18.85 -19.73 14.82
C LYS A 2 -18.74 -18.54 13.85
N LYS A 3 -18.85 -17.30 14.37
CA LYS A 3 -18.42 -16.11 13.62
C LYS A 3 -16.99 -16.39 13.15
N ILE A 4 -16.77 -16.36 11.83
CA ILE A 4 -15.42 -16.27 11.30
C ILE A 4 -14.93 -14.89 11.74
N GLU A 5 -14.23 -14.80 12.86
CA GLU A 5 -13.46 -13.60 13.20
C GLU A 5 -12.60 -13.28 11.98
N ASN A 6 -12.70 -12.06 11.44
CA ASN A 6 -11.92 -11.66 10.28
C ASN A 6 -10.42 -11.73 10.60
N ARG A 7 -9.78 -12.84 10.20
CA ARG A 7 -8.40 -13.20 10.58
C ARG A 7 -7.33 -12.44 9.81
N PHE A 8 -7.68 -11.73 8.74
CA PHE A 8 -6.74 -11.02 7.88
C PHE A 8 -7.42 -9.86 7.14
N LEU A 9 -6.60 -8.90 6.71
CA LEU A 9 -6.96 -7.87 5.72
C LEU A 9 -6.63 -8.37 4.33
N VAL A 10 -7.42 -8.06 3.31
CA VAL A 10 -7.10 -8.46 1.93
C VAL A 10 -6.68 -7.25 1.11
N ALA A 11 -5.48 -7.28 0.51
CA ALA A 11 -5.04 -6.28 -0.46
C ALA A 11 -5.63 -6.60 -1.85
N PHE A 12 -6.57 -5.75 -2.29
CA PHE A 12 -7.44 -6.00 -3.45
C PHE A 12 -7.87 -4.66 -4.08
N PRO A 13 -8.17 -4.55 -5.39
CA PRO A 13 -8.27 -5.61 -6.40
C PRO A 13 -6.96 -6.10 -7.00
N ASP A 14 -5.99 -5.20 -7.06
CA ASP A 14 -4.74 -5.40 -7.77
C ASP A 14 -3.76 -6.24 -6.95
N PRO A 15 -3.12 -7.27 -7.56
CA PRO A 15 -1.93 -7.89 -7.02
C PRO A 15 -0.85 -6.85 -6.71
N ILE A 16 -0.09 -7.06 -5.64
CA ILE A 16 0.99 -6.15 -5.27
C ILE A 16 2.17 -6.32 -6.23
N ILE A 17 2.37 -5.36 -7.12
CA ILE A 17 3.47 -5.36 -8.08
C ILE A 17 4.45 -4.21 -7.85
N ASP A 18 4.08 -3.24 -7.02
CA ASP A 18 4.94 -2.17 -6.55
C ASP A 18 4.91 -2.14 -5.03
N ILE A 19 6.06 -1.83 -4.42
CA ILE A 19 6.18 -1.69 -2.98
C ILE A 19 5.38 -0.50 -2.45
N GLU A 20 5.15 0.52 -3.27
CA GLU A 20 4.33 1.70 -2.92
C GLU A 20 2.84 1.38 -2.75
N MET A 21 2.38 0.24 -3.27
CA MET A 21 0.99 -0.22 -3.10
C MET A 21 0.67 -0.67 -1.66
N LEU A 22 1.68 -0.80 -0.80
CA LEU A 22 1.54 -1.18 0.59
C LEU A 22 2.18 -0.13 1.50
N SER A 23 1.38 0.44 2.39
CA SER A 23 1.90 1.38 3.39
C SER A 23 2.40 0.66 4.65
N ALA A 24 3.56 1.07 5.14
CA ALA A 24 4.07 0.73 6.46
C ALA A 24 3.06 1.00 7.57
N ALA A 25 2.28 2.08 7.44
CA ALA A 25 1.24 2.43 8.39
C ALA A 25 0.19 1.32 8.47
N ALA A 26 -0.17 0.69 7.35
CA ALA A 26 -1.19 -0.36 7.33
C ALA A 26 -0.71 -1.62 8.08
N LEU A 27 0.58 -1.96 7.90
CA LEU A 27 1.23 -3.07 8.60
C LEU A 27 1.23 -2.85 10.13
N LEU A 28 1.42 -1.61 10.59
CA LEU A 28 1.48 -1.28 12.01
C LEU A 28 0.12 -1.00 12.64
N TYR A 29 -0.80 -0.31 11.96
CA TYR A 29 -2.06 0.16 12.55
C TYR A 29 -3.07 -0.98 12.77
N PHE A 30 -3.29 -1.79 11.74
CA PHE A 30 -4.35 -2.78 11.80
C PHE A 30 -3.97 -4.03 12.60
N GLN A 31 -2.66 -4.31 12.74
CA GLN A 31 -2.12 -5.42 13.55
C GLN A 31 -2.76 -6.78 13.21
N LYS A 32 -3.21 -6.92 11.96
CA LYS A 32 -3.76 -8.14 11.40
C LYS A 32 -2.85 -8.60 10.27
N PRO A 33 -2.72 -9.92 10.06
CA PRO A 33 -2.06 -10.41 8.86
C PRO A 33 -2.68 -9.79 7.61
N ILE A 34 -1.87 -9.29 6.69
CA ILE A 34 -2.36 -8.82 5.39
C ILE A 34 -2.17 -9.95 4.37
N ALA A 35 -3.28 -10.33 3.76
CA ALA A 35 -3.36 -11.28 2.66
C ALA A 35 -3.15 -10.52 1.34
N LEU A 36 -1.99 -10.71 0.73
CA LEU A 36 -1.64 -10.14 -0.56
C LEU A 36 -2.17 -11.04 -1.66
N THR A 37 -2.98 -10.50 -2.57
CA THR A 37 -3.37 -11.23 -3.76
C THR A 37 -2.17 -11.37 -4.69
N ILE A 38 -1.96 -12.58 -5.21
CA ILE A 38 -0.87 -12.83 -6.15
C ILE A 38 -1.29 -12.54 -7.59
N PRO A 39 -0.33 -12.22 -8.48
CA PRO A 39 -0.55 -12.23 -9.92
C PRO A 39 -1.14 -13.56 -10.40
N PRO A 40 -1.95 -13.56 -11.48
CA PRO A 40 -2.44 -14.78 -12.08
C PRO A 40 -1.30 -15.70 -12.50
N VAL A 41 -1.43 -16.97 -12.11
CA VAL A 41 -0.49 -18.03 -12.45
C VAL A 41 -1.15 -18.97 -13.44
N VAL A 42 -0.41 -19.31 -14.51
CA VAL A 42 -0.80 -20.32 -15.48
C VAL A 42 -0.01 -21.58 -15.13
N ILE A 43 -0.72 -22.68 -14.86
CA ILE A 43 -0.13 -23.93 -14.38
C ILE A 43 -0.02 -25.01 -15.47
N LEU A 44 -0.59 -24.77 -16.65
CA LEU A 44 -0.59 -25.71 -17.77
C LEU A 44 0.57 -25.37 -18.71
N GLU A 45 1.69 -26.08 -18.57
CA GLU A 45 2.90 -25.82 -19.35
C GLU A 45 2.68 -26.01 -20.85
N GLU A 46 1.78 -26.92 -21.23
CA GLU A 46 1.46 -27.24 -22.62
C GLU A 46 0.86 -26.03 -23.36
N SER A 47 0.13 -25.17 -22.66
CA SER A 47 -0.49 -23.98 -23.24
C SER A 47 0.53 -23.00 -23.82
N TYR A 48 1.78 -22.99 -23.33
CA TYR A 48 2.84 -22.11 -23.83
C TYR A 48 3.33 -22.49 -25.23
N GLU A 49 2.99 -23.67 -25.75
CA GLU A 49 3.32 -24.05 -27.13
C GLU A 49 2.70 -23.10 -28.17
N ILE A 50 1.68 -22.33 -27.79
CA ILE A 50 1.11 -21.27 -28.62
C ILE A 50 2.15 -20.26 -29.10
N LEU A 51 3.20 -20.01 -28.31
CA LEU A 51 4.31 -19.12 -28.67
C LEU A 51 5.06 -19.63 -29.90
N SER A 52 5.23 -20.95 -30.02
CA SER A 52 5.86 -21.58 -31.18
C SER A 52 4.98 -21.41 -32.43
N PHE A 53 3.66 -21.58 -32.29
CA PHE A 53 2.71 -21.36 -33.38
C PHE A 53 2.73 -19.91 -33.86
N ILE A 54 2.71 -18.95 -32.93
CA ILE A 54 2.80 -17.51 -33.22
C ILE A 54 4.12 -17.21 -33.93
N LYS A 55 5.25 -17.74 -33.45
CA LYS A 55 6.57 -17.52 -34.06
C LYS A 55 6.65 -18.05 -35.48
N VAL A 56 6.11 -19.23 -35.75
CA VAL A 56 6.15 -19.87 -37.08
C VAL A 56 5.19 -19.18 -38.06
N ARG A 57 3.96 -18.90 -37.63
CA ARG A 57 2.91 -18.33 -38.51
C ARG A 57 3.00 -16.81 -38.65
N ASN A 58 3.64 -16.13 -37.69
CA ASN A 58 3.81 -14.67 -37.64
C ASN A 58 2.53 -13.85 -37.95
N PRO A 59 1.41 -14.12 -37.25
CA PRO A 59 0.15 -13.45 -37.56
C PRO A 59 0.16 -11.97 -37.15
N LYS A 60 -0.65 -11.13 -37.80
CA LYS A 60 -0.74 -9.69 -37.48
C LYS A 60 -1.19 -9.41 -36.04
N TRP A 61 -2.02 -10.29 -35.46
CA TRP A 61 -2.49 -10.16 -34.09
C TRP A 61 -1.41 -10.47 -33.04
N SER A 62 -0.30 -11.11 -33.43
CA SER A 62 0.80 -11.49 -32.52
C SER A 62 1.38 -10.30 -31.76
N THR A 63 1.42 -9.11 -32.35
CA THR A 63 1.90 -7.89 -31.68
C THR A 63 1.10 -7.58 -30.42
N LYS A 64 -0.23 -7.70 -30.47
CA LYS A 64 -1.10 -7.48 -29.31
C LYS A 64 -0.90 -8.57 -28.26
N PHE A 65 -0.82 -9.83 -28.67
CA PHE A 65 -0.56 -10.95 -27.77
C PHE A 65 0.78 -10.80 -27.05
N ASN A 66 1.86 -10.52 -27.79
CA ASN A 66 3.20 -10.36 -27.23
C ASN A 66 3.26 -9.19 -26.25
N GLN A 67 2.60 -8.07 -26.55
CA GLN A 67 2.48 -6.95 -25.62
C GLN A 67 1.89 -7.37 -24.27
N VAL A 68 0.77 -8.12 -24.30
CA VAL A 68 0.10 -8.61 -23.08
C VAL A 68 0.98 -9.64 -22.35
N PHE A 69 1.62 -10.53 -23.10
CA PHE A 69 2.49 -11.58 -22.55
C PHE A 69 3.73 -10.99 -21.86
N ASP A 70 4.37 -10.00 -22.48
CA ASP A 70 5.52 -9.27 -21.90
C ASP A 70 5.13 -8.54 -20.62
N LEU A 71 3.95 -7.89 -20.60
CA LEU A 71 3.41 -7.24 -19.39
C LEU A 71 3.13 -8.24 -18.27
N TRP A 72 2.61 -9.43 -18.59
CA TRP A 72 2.42 -10.49 -17.60
C TRP A 72 3.77 -10.99 -17.05
N ILE A 73 4.78 -11.22 -17.89
CA ILE A 73 6.13 -11.57 -17.42
C ILE A 73 6.69 -10.47 -16.51
N TYR A 74 6.51 -9.21 -16.89
CA TYR A 74 6.92 -8.06 -16.08
C TYR A 74 6.20 -8.05 -14.72
N GLN A 75 4.88 -8.31 -14.71
CA GLN A 75 4.08 -8.45 -13.49
C GLN A 75 4.68 -9.47 -12.52
N GLN A 76 5.00 -10.67 -13.01
CA GLN A 76 5.60 -11.74 -12.18
C GLN A 76 6.95 -11.31 -11.60
N LYS A 77 7.81 -10.67 -12.41
CA LYS A 77 9.11 -10.17 -11.96
C LYS A 77 8.97 -9.11 -10.88
N CYS A 78 8.04 -8.18 -11.05
CA CYS A 78 7.77 -7.10 -10.10
C CYS A 78 7.22 -7.64 -8.77
N PHE A 79 6.23 -8.54 -8.83
CA PHE A 79 5.72 -9.23 -7.64
C PHE A 79 6.84 -9.96 -6.88
N ASN A 80 7.70 -10.71 -7.57
CA ASN A 80 8.81 -11.42 -6.92
C ASN A 80 9.77 -10.45 -6.21
N LYS A 81 10.11 -9.32 -6.82
CA LYS A 81 10.94 -8.27 -6.20
C LYS A 81 10.30 -7.71 -4.93
N VAL A 82 9.00 -7.43 -4.97
CA VAL A 82 8.25 -6.95 -3.79
C VAL A 82 8.26 -8.02 -2.69
N MET A 83 8.01 -9.28 -3.05
CA MET A 83 8.03 -10.39 -2.09
C MET A 83 9.41 -10.59 -1.44
N GLU A 84 10.50 -10.39 -2.17
CA GLU A 84 11.85 -10.40 -1.59
C GLU A 84 12.06 -9.29 -0.55
N ILE A 85 11.51 -8.10 -0.78
CA ILE A 85 11.55 -7.00 0.19
C ILE A 85 10.73 -7.34 1.44
N LEU A 86 9.55 -7.94 1.23
CA LEU A 86 8.58 -8.26 2.27
C LEU A 86 8.84 -9.58 3.01
N GLU A 87 9.81 -10.39 2.57
CA GLU A 87 10.13 -11.71 3.14
C GLU A 87 10.26 -11.70 4.68
N PRO A 88 10.86 -10.70 5.36
CA PRO A 88 10.93 -10.69 6.82
C PRO A 88 9.57 -10.76 7.53
N LEU A 89 8.50 -10.27 6.91
CA LEU A 89 7.14 -10.21 7.46
C LEU A 89 6.27 -11.43 7.09
N LYS A 90 6.74 -12.29 6.19
CA LYS A 90 6.00 -13.44 5.67
C LYS A 90 5.61 -14.43 6.77
N GLY A 91 4.45 -15.05 6.60
CA GLY A 91 3.88 -16.03 7.52
C GLY A 91 2.98 -15.38 8.55
N LYS A 92 3.58 -14.76 9.58
CA LYS A 92 2.82 -14.19 10.71
C LYS A 92 2.07 -12.91 10.33
N TYR A 93 2.73 -11.99 9.61
CA TYR A 93 2.20 -10.66 9.32
C TYR A 93 1.75 -10.50 7.86
N LEU A 94 2.31 -11.29 6.94
CA LEU A 94 1.93 -11.32 5.53
C LEU A 94 1.65 -12.73 5.04
N LYS A 95 0.59 -12.88 4.25
CA LYS A 95 0.24 -14.15 3.58
C LYS A 95 -0.04 -13.89 2.13
N ASN A 96 0.40 -14.80 1.26
CA ASN A 96 0.00 -14.77 -0.14
C ASN A 96 -1.28 -15.59 -0.29
N ILE A 97 -2.27 -15.03 -0.98
CA ILE A 97 -3.52 -15.72 -1.28
C ILE A 97 -3.70 -15.89 -2.78
N TRP A 98 -4.15 -17.09 -3.14
CA TRP A 98 -4.56 -17.45 -4.48
C TRP A 98 -6.03 -17.12 -4.61
N THR A 99 -6.36 -16.35 -5.63
CA THR A 99 -7.74 -15.99 -5.91
C THR A 99 -8.27 -16.94 -6.98
N VAL A 100 -9.38 -17.61 -6.66
CA VAL A 100 -10.05 -18.56 -7.57
C VAL A 100 -11.42 -18.00 -7.91
N TYR A 101 -11.63 -17.74 -9.19
CA TYR A 101 -12.90 -17.28 -9.76
C TYR A 101 -12.95 -17.68 -11.24
N PRO A 102 -14.16 -17.83 -11.80
CA PRO A 102 -14.32 -18.09 -13.23
C PRO A 102 -13.66 -16.99 -14.06
N ALA A 103 -12.81 -17.41 -14.98
CA ALA A 103 -12.13 -16.54 -15.94
C ALA A 103 -12.33 -17.09 -17.37
N ASN A 104 -13.43 -17.80 -17.60
CA ASN A 104 -13.76 -18.45 -18.86
C ASN A 104 -14.50 -17.48 -19.83
N ASN A 105 -14.86 -17.93 -21.03
CA ASN A 105 -15.51 -17.06 -22.01
C ASN A 105 -16.84 -16.47 -21.51
N GLU A 106 -17.66 -17.29 -20.84
CA GLU A 106 -18.92 -16.82 -20.23
C GLU A 106 -18.67 -15.71 -19.17
N ALA A 107 -17.63 -15.85 -18.35
CA ALA A 107 -17.26 -14.82 -17.37
C ALA A 107 -16.79 -13.52 -18.05
N MET A 108 -16.05 -13.63 -19.14
CA MET A 108 -15.63 -12.47 -19.95
C MET A 108 -16.84 -11.73 -20.54
N GLU A 109 -17.87 -12.43 -20.99
CA GLU A 109 -19.10 -11.81 -21.48
C GLU A 109 -19.85 -11.07 -20.37
N LYS A 110 -19.99 -11.69 -19.19
CA LYS A 110 -20.64 -11.09 -18.01
C LYS A 110 -19.96 -9.80 -17.52
N THR A 111 -18.67 -9.61 -17.77
CA THR A 111 -18.00 -8.33 -17.42
C THR A 111 -18.57 -7.15 -18.22
N THR A 112 -19.08 -7.41 -19.43
CA THR A 112 -19.77 -6.39 -20.23
C THR A 112 -21.07 -5.95 -19.58
N GLU A 113 -21.80 -6.89 -18.97
CA GLU A 113 -23.02 -6.60 -18.22
C GLU A 113 -22.72 -5.78 -16.96
N LEU A 114 -21.62 -6.09 -16.27
CA LEU A 114 -21.15 -5.31 -15.13
C LEU A 114 -20.89 -3.85 -15.53
N ILE A 115 -20.15 -3.61 -16.61
CA ILE A 115 -19.89 -2.24 -17.09
C ILE A 115 -21.20 -1.55 -17.47
N LYS A 116 -22.11 -2.23 -18.18
CA LYS A 116 -23.43 -1.69 -18.55
C LYS A 116 -24.32 -1.37 -17.36
N SER A 117 -24.16 -2.09 -16.24
CA SER A 117 -24.87 -1.79 -14.99
C SER A 117 -24.33 -0.53 -14.30
N THR A 118 -23.16 -0.03 -14.73
CA THR A 118 -22.62 1.25 -14.30
C THR A 118 -22.89 2.34 -15.34
N ASN A 119 -22.83 3.61 -14.94
CA ASN A 119 -22.88 4.75 -15.87
C ASN A 119 -21.51 5.05 -16.53
N LEU A 120 -20.60 4.07 -16.57
CA LEU A 120 -19.24 4.24 -17.10
C LEU A 120 -19.11 3.67 -18.52
N THR A 121 -18.26 4.31 -19.32
CA THR A 121 -17.83 3.77 -20.61
C THR A 121 -16.63 2.84 -20.45
N ILE A 122 -16.39 1.96 -21.43
CA ILE A 122 -15.19 1.10 -21.44
C ILE A 122 -13.91 1.94 -21.39
N ASP A 123 -13.84 3.03 -22.14
CA ASP A 123 -12.68 3.93 -22.16
C ASP A 123 -12.46 4.59 -20.79
N SER A 124 -13.55 4.95 -20.09
CA SER A 124 -13.46 5.48 -18.73
C SER A 124 -12.90 4.44 -17.76
N VAL A 125 -13.38 3.20 -17.83
CA VAL A 125 -12.87 2.09 -17.00
C VAL A 125 -11.42 1.78 -17.35
N PHE A 126 -11.04 1.82 -18.62
CA PHE A 126 -9.67 1.58 -19.07
C PHE A 126 -8.67 2.53 -18.39
N ASN A 127 -9.05 3.81 -18.23
CA ASN A 127 -8.22 4.80 -17.54
C ASN A 127 -8.13 4.61 -16.01
N MET A 128 -8.92 3.71 -15.43
CA MET A 128 -8.95 3.41 -13.99
C MET A 128 -8.22 2.12 -13.64
N ILE A 129 -7.98 1.23 -14.60
CA ILE A 129 -7.36 -0.06 -14.35
C ILE A 129 -5.84 -0.02 -14.52
N ASN A 130 -5.14 -0.93 -13.88
CA ASN A 130 -3.72 -1.15 -14.12
C ASN A 130 -3.53 -2.10 -15.32
N PRO A 131 -2.94 -1.65 -16.44
CA PRO A 131 -2.77 -2.49 -17.63
C PRO A 131 -1.88 -3.72 -17.42
N ILE A 132 -0.91 -3.65 -16.50
CA ILE A 132 -0.05 -4.78 -16.14
C ILE A 132 -0.90 -5.87 -15.48
N ASN A 133 -1.75 -5.49 -14.53
CA ASN A 133 -2.62 -6.46 -13.84
C ASN A 133 -3.71 -7.03 -14.74
N ALA A 134 -4.31 -6.18 -15.58
CA ALA A 134 -5.26 -6.60 -16.60
C ALA A 134 -4.64 -7.61 -17.60
N SER A 135 -3.38 -7.39 -17.98
CA SER A 135 -2.67 -8.30 -18.88
C SER A 135 -2.45 -9.67 -18.26
N GLY A 136 -2.14 -9.74 -16.96
CA GLY A 136 -2.04 -11.01 -16.26
C GLY A 136 -3.33 -11.82 -16.25
N GLU A 137 -4.47 -11.16 -16.08
CA GLU A 137 -5.78 -11.82 -16.17
C GLU A 137 -6.10 -12.29 -17.58
N LEU A 138 -5.74 -11.49 -18.60
CA LEU A 138 -5.94 -11.88 -20.00
C LEU A 138 -5.07 -13.09 -20.38
N ILE A 139 -3.80 -13.13 -19.93
CA ILE A 139 -2.94 -14.30 -20.14
C ILE A 139 -3.49 -15.53 -19.43
N ARG A 140 -3.95 -15.39 -18.17
CA ARG A 140 -4.60 -16.51 -17.48
C ARG A 140 -5.83 -16.99 -18.24
N HIS A 141 -6.69 -16.08 -18.68
CA HIS A 141 -7.87 -16.44 -19.47
C HIS A 141 -7.47 -17.24 -20.72
N ILE A 142 -6.50 -16.77 -21.50
CA ILE A 142 -6.08 -17.43 -22.75
C ILE A 142 -5.41 -18.78 -22.47
N LEU A 143 -4.35 -18.79 -21.65
CA LEU A 143 -3.47 -19.95 -21.49
C LEU A 143 -4.01 -21.01 -20.53
N LEU A 144 -4.97 -20.67 -19.67
CA LEU A 144 -5.61 -21.64 -18.77
C LEU A 144 -7.03 -21.94 -19.22
N GLU A 145 -7.91 -20.94 -19.20
CA GLU A 145 -9.36 -21.16 -19.28
C GLU A 145 -9.78 -21.47 -20.72
N ALA A 146 -9.39 -20.63 -21.69
CA ALA A 146 -9.69 -20.85 -23.10
C ALA A 146 -8.99 -22.12 -23.61
N TYR A 147 -7.74 -22.38 -23.22
CA TYR A 147 -7.07 -23.63 -23.58
C TYR A 147 -7.83 -24.88 -23.12
N LEU A 148 -8.38 -24.86 -21.89
CA LEU A 148 -9.22 -25.94 -21.38
C LEU A 148 -10.57 -26.03 -22.11
N GLU A 149 -11.23 -24.91 -22.38
CA GLU A 149 -12.50 -24.86 -23.14
C GLU A 149 -12.35 -25.38 -24.57
N GLN A 150 -11.21 -25.14 -25.20
CA GLN A 150 -10.87 -25.67 -26.53
C GLN A 150 -10.38 -27.13 -26.51
N GLY A 151 -10.62 -27.86 -25.42
CA GLY A 151 -10.28 -29.27 -25.32
C GLY A 151 -8.77 -29.55 -25.30
N LYS A 152 -7.95 -28.56 -24.92
CA LYS A 152 -6.47 -28.63 -24.93
C LYS A 152 -5.85 -28.73 -26.32
N GLU A 153 -6.59 -28.33 -27.37
CA GLU A 153 -6.11 -28.35 -28.75
C GLU A 153 -5.43 -27.04 -29.15
N MET A 154 -4.15 -27.11 -29.54
CA MET A 154 -3.34 -25.91 -29.82
C MET A 154 -3.79 -25.14 -31.06
N ASN A 155 -4.25 -25.84 -32.11
CA ASN A 155 -4.82 -25.18 -33.29
C ASN A 155 -6.09 -24.40 -32.94
N ALA A 156 -6.96 -24.98 -32.10
CA ALA A 156 -8.19 -24.32 -31.66
C ALA A 156 -7.87 -23.10 -30.76
N LEU A 157 -6.88 -23.20 -29.87
CA LEU A 157 -6.43 -22.04 -29.08
C LEU A 157 -5.84 -20.92 -29.97
N TYR A 158 -5.12 -21.29 -31.02
CA TYR A 158 -4.60 -20.33 -32.01
C TYR A 158 -5.72 -19.61 -32.75
N GLU A 159 -6.71 -20.35 -33.26
CA GLU A 159 -7.88 -19.78 -33.94
C GLU A 159 -8.68 -18.88 -32.99
N TYR A 160 -8.84 -19.30 -31.73
CA TYR A 160 -9.47 -18.50 -30.69
C TYR A 160 -8.73 -17.17 -30.48
N CYS A 161 -7.40 -17.19 -30.38
CA CYS A 161 -6.59 -15.97 -30.24
C CYS A 161 -6.71 -15.06 -31.46
N GLU A 162 -6.68 -15.62 -32.67
CA GLU A 162 -6.89 -14.86 -33.90
C GLU A 162 -8.24 -14.13 -33.88
N GLU A 163 -9.30 -14.85 -33.53
CA GLU A 163 -10.63 -14.27 -33.40
C GLU A 163 -10.67 -13.16 -32.34
N LEU A 164 -10.17 -13.45 -31.14
CA LEU A 164 -10.20 -12.56 -29.99
C LEU A 164 -9.52 -11.21 -30.29
N PHE A 165 -8.28 -11.25 -30.79
CA PHE A 165 -7.46 -10.06 -31.02
C PHE A 165 -7.81 -9.33 -32.33
N THR A 166 -8.49 -9.98 -33.27
CA THR A 166 -8.96 -9.36 -34.51
C THR A 166 -10.31 -8.67 -34.31
N LYS A 167 -11.25 -9.30 -33.60
CA LYS A 167 -12.60 -8.76 -33.39
C LYS A 167 -12.64 -7.68 -32.31
N GLN A 168 -11.74 -7.70 -31.33
CA GLN A 168 -11.78 -6.77 -30.20
C GLN A 168 -10.52 -5.88 -30.13
N LYS A 169 -10.75 -4.63 -29.71
CA LYS A 169 -9.67 -3.71 -29.33
C LYS A 169 -8.99 -4.22 -28.07
N LEU A 170 -7.67 -4.02 -27.96
CA LEU A 170 -6.90 -4.54 -26.84
C LEU A 170 -7.35 -3.93 -25.52
N GLU A 171 -7.64 -2.63 -25.52
CA GLU A 171 -8.14 -1.86 -24.38
C GLU A 171 -9.42 -2.49 -23.82
N TYR A 172 -10.31 -2.95 -24.69
CA TYR A 172 -11.54 -3.60 -24.25
C TYR A 172 -11.27 -4.97 -23.64
N LEU A 173 -10.36 -5.75 -24.24
CA LEU A 173 -9.95 -7.04 -23.68
C LEU A 173 -9.32 -6.88 -22.30
N LEU A 174 -8.48 -5.85 -22.11
CA LEU A 174 -7.87 -5.54 -20.82
C LEU A 174 -8.92 -5.17 -19.77
N VAL A 175 -9.89 -4.32 -20.11
CA VAL A 175 -11.00 -3.97 -19.20
C VAL A 175 -11.79 -5.21 -18.78
N LYS A 176 -12.23 -6.04 -19.75
CA LYS A 176 -12.97 -7.27 -19.44
C LYS A 176 -12.18 -8.20 -18.53
N SER A 177 -10.91 -8.43 -18.87
CA SER A 177 -10.04 -9.33 -18.13
C SER A 177 -9.79 -8.84 -16.71
N TYR A 178 -9.55 -7.54 -16.53
CA TYR A 178 -9.39 -6.93 -15.21
C TYR A 178 -10.61 -7.17 -14.31
N LEU A 179 -11.82 -6.99 -14.87
CA LEU A 179 -13.07 -7.13 -14.13
C LEU A 179 -13.40 -8.58 -13.76
N LEU A 180 -12.77 -9.59 -14.36
CA LEU A 180 -12.91 -10.99 -13.92
C LEU A 180 -12.58 -11.14 -12.43
N ARG A 181 -11.58 -10.39 -11.94
CA ARG A 181 -11.19 -10.40 -10.51
C ARG A 181 -12.32 -9.92 -9.61
N MET A 182 -13.21 -9.05 -10.07
CA MET A 182 -14.34 -8.56 -9.26
C MET A 182 -15.33 -9.68 -8.92
N ASN A 183 -15.32 -10.80 -9.66
CA ASN A 183 -16.15 -11.95 -9.31
C ASN A 183 -15.81 -12.54 -7.94
N ILE A 184 -14.60 -12.31 -7.40
CA ILE A 184 -14.27 -12.72 -6.04
C ILE A 184 -15.13 -12.02 -4.98
N LEU A 185 -15.62 -10.80 -5.26
CA LEU A 185 -16.45 -10.06 -4.31
C LEU A 185 -17.77 -10.79 -4.02
N LYS A 186 -18.26 -11.60 -4.97
CA LYS A 186 -19.46 -12.45 -4.78
C LYS A 186 -19.23 -13.57 -3.77
N THR A 187 -17.97 -13.98 -3.57
CA THR A 187 -17.61 -15.07 -2.66
C THR A 187 -16.96 -14.56 -1.37
N MET A 188 -16.49 -13.31 -1.34
CA MET A 188 -16.00 -12.66 -0.14
C MET A 188 -17.16 -12.38 0.84
N SER A 189 -16.94 -12.69 2.12
CA SER A 189 -17.92 -12.31 3.14
C SER A 189 -18.03 -10.79 3.22
N VAL A 190 -19.25 -10.27 3.42
CA VAL A 190 -19.53 -8.83 3.59
C VAL A 190 -18.68 -8.20 4.70
N SER A 191 -18.23 -9.00 5.66
CA SER A 191 -17.39 -8.54 6.76
C SER A 191 -15.89 -8.51 6.46
N THR A 192 -15.40 -9.07 5.35
CA THR A 192 -13.95 -9.16 5.11
C THR A 192 -13.38 -7.76 4.86
N PRO A 193 -12.46 -7.26 5.71
CA PRO A 193 -11.89 -5.93 5.53
C PRO A 193 -10.88 -5.94 4.36
N VAL A 194 -10.98 -4.93 3.49
CA VAL A 194 -10.19 -4.80 2.27
C VAL A 194 -9.28 -3.57 2.36
N LEU A 195 -8.01 -3.74 2.00
CA LEU A 195 -7.09 -2.66 1.71
C LEU A 195 -7.11 -2.42 0.20
N LEU A 196 -7.61 -1.27 -0.22
CA LEU A 196 -7.75 -0.92 -1.63
C LEU A 196 -6.38 -0.70 -2.26
N THR A 197 -6.03 -1.54 -3.23
CA THR A 197 -4.81 -1.40 -4.04
C THR A 197 -5.05 -0.60 -5.33
N ASN A 198 -6.31 -0.31 -5.63
CA ASN A 198 -6.76 0.60 -6.67
C ASN A 198 -8.06 1.27 -6.25
N GLU A 199 -7.96 2.51 -5.75
CA GLU A 199 -9.11 3.28 -5.27
C GLU A 199 -10.00 3.79 -6.40
N ALA A 200 -9.42 4.10 -7.57
CA ALA A 200 -10.13 4.70 -8.70
C ALA A 200 -11.25 3.79 -9.22
N ILE A 201 -10.93 2.50 -9.39
CA ILE A 201 -11.91 1.53 -9.87
C ILE A 201 -12.96 1.22 -8.79
N TRP A 202 -12.56 1.18 -7.52
CA TRP A 202 -13.47 0.85 -6.43
C TRP A 202 -14.56 1.92 -6.28
N ASN A 203 -14.14 3.20 -6.22
CA ASN A 203 -15.06 4.32 -6.09
C ASN A 203 -16.01 4.41 -7.29
N SER A 204 -15.52 4.15 -8.50
CA SER A 204 -16.33 4.32 -9.71
C SER A 204 -17.33 3.18 -9.93
N LEU A 205 -16.96 1.94 -9.59
CA LEU A 205 -17.83 0.77 -9.76
C LEU A 205 -18.79 0.53 -8.60
N PHE A 206 -18.41 0.89 -7.37
CA PHE A 206 -19.14 0.47 -6.17
C PHE A 206 -19.68 1.61 -5.30
N ASN A 207 -19.28 2.88 -5.49
CA ASN A 207 -19.78 4.00 -4.67
C ASN A 207 -20.92 4.81 -5.29
N GLN A 208 -21.77 4.23 -6.15
CA GLN A 208 -22.89 4.98 -6.72
C GLN A 208 -23.95 5.43 -5.67
N GLU A 209 -23.89 4.95 -4.41
CA GLU A 209 -24.84 5.31 -3.34
C GLU A 209 -24.19 5.60 -1.96
N LEU A 210 -22.91 5.94 -1.88
CA LEU A 210 -22.40 6.47 -0.60
C LEU A 210 -22.89 7.91 -0.44
N ASN A 211 -23.98 8.06 0.32
CA ASN A 211 -24.45 9.34 0.84
C ASN A 211 -23.26 10.14 1.41
N THR A 212 -22.80 11.13 0.65
CA THR A 212 -21.69 12.03 0.99
C THR A 212 -21.96 12.93 2.20
N ASP A 213 -23.15 12.80 2.81
CA ASP A 213 -23.60 13.52 4.01
C ASP A 213 -23.39 12.73 5.31
N THR A 214 -22.74 11.56 5.26
CA THR A 214 -22.40 10.82 6.47
C THR A 214 -21.13 11.38 7.12
N ASN A 215 -21.21 11.70 8.42
CA ASN A 215 -20.03 12.05 9.22
C ASN A 215 -19.00 10.93 9.09
N LEU A 216 -17.74 11.29 8.77
CA LEU A 216 -16.65 10.32 8.70
C LEU A 216 -16.48 9.63 10.06
N ASP A 217 -16.33 8.31 10.02
CA ASP A 217 -16.03 7.51 11.20
C ASP A 217 -14.71 7.99 11.84
N ARG A 218 -14.70 8.09 13.18
CA ARG A 218 -13.49 8.41 13.95
C ARG A 218 -12.36 7.43 13.64
N ASP A 219 -12.66 6.17 13.32
CA ASP A 219 -11.65 5.19 12.96
C ASP A 219 -10.92 5.53 11.66
N ILE A 220 -11.62 6.09 10.67
CA ILE A 220 -11.04 6.55 9.39
C ILE A 220 -10.11 7.74 9.65
N ILE A 221 -10.55 8.68 10.49
CA ILE A 221 -9.79 9.87 10.85
C ILE A 221 -8.53 9.49 11.65
N SER A 222 -8.68 8.58 12.62
CA SER A 222 -7.58 8.05 13.44
C SER A 222 -6.54 7.32 12.58
N TRP A 223 -7.00 6.51 11.62
CA TRP A 223 -6.14 5.85 10.64
C TRP A 223 -5.33 6.87 9.83
N GLU A 224 -5.97 7.92 9.30
CA GLU A 224 -5.28 8.94 8.50
C GLU A 224 -4.25 9.73 9.34
N LEU A 225 -4.58 10.06 10.59
CA LEU A 225 -3.64 10.65 11.55
C LEU A 225 -2.42 9.74 11.75
N PHE A 226 -2.64 8.45 12.00
CA PHE A 226 -1.57 7.49 12.20
C PHE A 226 -0.71 7.35 10.94
N ARG A 227 -1.33 7.25 9.76
CA ARG A 227 -0.66 7.15 8.46
C ARG A 227 0.27 8.34 8.22
N GLN A 228 -0.21 9.57 8.38
CA GLN A 228 0.62 10.76 8.17
C GLN A 228 1.78 10.88 9.16
N LEU A 229 1.69 10.27 10.35
CA LEU A 229 2.81 10.23 11.31
C LEU A 229 3.84 9.15 10.97
N ILE A 230 3.43 8.02 10.39
CA ILE A 230 4.29 6.86 10.16
C ILE A 230 4.88 6.82 8.76
N SER A 231 4.06 7.04 7.72
CA SER A 231 4.44 6.89 6.31
C SER A 231 5.67 7.70 5.91
N PRO A 232 5.84 8.98 6.30
CA PRO A 232 7.03 9.76 5.91
C PRO A 232 8.37 9.16 6.36
N ARG A 233 8.35 8.21 7.30
CA ARG A 233 9.56 7.58 7.86
C ARG A 233 9.80 6.19 7.28
N LEU A 234 8.73 5.44 7.05
CA LEU A 234 8.80 4.02 6.67
C LEU A 234 8.43 3.74 5.21
N ASP A 235 7.80 4.68 4.51
CA ASP A 235 7.44 4.56 3.10
C ASP A 235 8.43 5.37 2.22
N PRO A 236 8.70 4.95 0.96
CA PRO A 236 8.43 3.61 0.44
C PRO A 236 9.22 2.56 1.22
N LEU A 237 8.69 1.34 1.31
CA LEU A 237 9.32 0.25 2.06
C LEU A 237 10.59 -0.23 1.34
N ASP A 238 11.58 -0.62 2.12
CA ASP A 238 12.76 -1.34 1.65
C ASP A 238 13.11 -2.46 2.64
N ARG A 239 14.12 -3.28 2.33
CA ARG A 239 14.52 -4.41 3.18
C ARG A 239 14.89 -4.00 4.60
N LYS A 240 15.47 -2.82 4.81
CA LYS A 240 15.83 -2.31 6.14
C LYS A 240 14.58 -1.89 6.90
N LYS A 241 13.73 -1.06 6.28
CA LYS A 241 12.48 -0.58 6.88
C LYS A 241 11.52 -1.72 7.21
N VAL A 242 11.43 -2.74 6.36
CA VAL A 242 10.64 -3.95 6.62
C VAL A 242 11.14 -4.74 7.84
N LYS A 243 12.47 -4.85 8.03
CA LYS A 243 13.04 -5.44 9.25
C LYS A 243 12.70 -4.62 10.49
N VAL A 244 12.79 -3.29 10.41
CA VAL A 244 12.40 -2.39 11.50
C VAL A 244 10.91 -2.56 11.86
N ILE A 245 10.03 -2.65 10.86
CA ILE A 245 8.60 -2.93 11.07
C ILE A 245 8.40 -4.26 11.78
N LYS A 246 9.11 -5.32 11.37
CA LYS A 246 9.04 -6.62 12.02
C LYS A 246 9.42 -6.53 13.51
N GLU A 247 10.57 -5.91 13.81
CA GLU A 247 11.03 -5.73 15.20
C GLU A 247 10.01 -4.95 16.03
N ILE A 248 9.40 -3.90 15.46
CA ILE A 248 8.35 -3.12 16.13
C ILE A 248 7.11 -3.97 16.42
N LEU A 249 6.68 -4.78 15.44
CA LEU A 249 5.54 -5.69 15.57
C LEU A 249 5.79 -6.85 16.55
N GLU A 250 7.04 -7.17 16.86
CA GLU A 250 7.41 -8.25 17.78
C GLU A 250 7.71 -7.74 19.20
N GLU A 251 8.33 -6.58 19.32
CA GLU A 251 8.91 -6.10 20.59
C GLU A 251 8.30 -4.80 21.14
N ARG A 252 7.47 -4.11 20.36
CA ARG A 252 7.01 -2.73 20.64
C ARG A 252 5.51 -2.52 20.43
N GLN A 253 4.74 -3.59 20.57
CA GLN A 253 3.27 -3.58 20.45
C GLN A 253 2.62 -2.45 21.28
N GLU A 254 3.06 -2.26 22.53
CA GLU A 254 2.52 -1.19 23.39
C GLU A 254 2.77 0.23 22.86
N GLU A 255 3.89 0.48 22.16
CA GLU A 255 4.17 1.78 21.54
C GLU A 255 3.21 2.06 20.38
N ILE A 256 2.84 1.01 19.62
CA ILE A 256 1.82 1.09 18.57
C ILE A 256 0.46 1.42 19.18
N ASP A 257 0.06 0.70 20.23
CA ASP A 257 -1.26 0.86 20.85
C ASP A 257 -1.41 2.24 21.49
N ARG A 258 -0.36 2.76 22.14
CA ARG A 258 -0.34 4.14 22.66
C ARG A 258 -0.51 5.19 21.55
N LEU A 259 0.19 5.02 20.42
CA LEU A 259 0.04 5.95 19.30
C LEU A 259 -1.37 5.88 18.70
N LYS A 260 -1.93 4.67 18.51
CA LYS A 260 -3.31 4.48 18.02
C LYS A 260 -4.34 5.16 18.91
N LEU A 261 -4.25 4.96 20.23
CA LEU A 261 -5.15 5.60 21.20
C LEU A 261 -5.04 7.12 21.15
N LYS A 262 -3.82 7.66 20.98
CA LYS A 262 -3.61 9.10 20.83
C LYS A 262 -4.22 9.63 19.52
N CYS A 263 -4.02 8.95 18.40
CA CYS A 263 -4.65 9.30 17.13
C CYS A 263 -6.18 9.31 17.25
N TYR A 264 -6.76 8.29 17.91
CA TYR A 264 -8.19 8.23 18.16
C TYR A 264 -8.69 9.38 19.04
N ALA A 265 -7.98 9.71 20.11
CA ALA A 265 -8.34 10.86 20.96
C ALA A 265 -8.26 12.20 20.22
N LEU A 266 -7.31 12.36 19.30
CA LEU A 266 -7.19 13.56 18.46
C LEU A 266 -8.36 13.74 17.49
N THR A 267 -9.12 12.68 17.19
CA THR A 267 -10.32 12.78 16.34
C THR A 267 -11.41 13.65 16.95
N GLU A 268 -11.45 13.84 18.27
CA GLU A 268 -12.45 14.70 18.92
C GLU A 268 -12.28 16.19 18.58
N LYS A 269 -11.06 16.59 18.18
CA LYS A 269 -10.75 17.95 17.75
C LYS A 269 -11.13 18.22 16.30
N ILE A 270 -11.54 17.17 15.59
CA ILE A 270 -11.94 17.21 14.19
C ILE A 270 -13.44 17.46 14.13
N LYS A 271 -13.85 18.64 13.61
CA LYS A 271 -15.28 19.01 13.50
C LYS A 271 -16.05 17.88 12.79
N PRO A 272 -17.30 17.59 13.20
CA PRO A 272 -18.00 16.37 12.79
C PRO A 272 -18.25 16.27 11.28
N VAL A 273 -18.38 17.40 10.58
CA VAL A 273 -18.65 17.42 9.14
C VAL A 273 -17.36 17.70 8.37
N ILE A 274 -16.72 16.64 7.90
CA ILE A 274 -15.58 16.70 6.98
C ILE A 274 -15.90 15.82 5.80
N LYS A 275 -15.85 16.41 4.60
CA LYS A 275 -15.87 15.63 3.37
C LYS A 275 -14.54 14.90 3.21
N TYR A 276 -14.57 13.69 2.64
CA TYR A 276 -13.38 12.83 2.48
C TYR A 276 -12.22 13.57 1.79
N GLU A 277 -12.51 14.43 0.81
CA GLU A 277 -11.51 15.21 0.06
C GLU A 277 -10.78 16.24 0.93
N GLN A 278 -11.38 16.66 2.05
CA GLN A 278 -10.80 17.61 3.00
C GLN A 278 -10.11 16.92 4.18
N LEU A 279 -10.17 15.59 4.27
CA LEU A 279 -9.67 14.85 5.43
C LEU A 279 -8.14 15.01 5.56
N SER A 280 -7.40 14.75 4.49
CA SER A 280 -5.94 14.75 4.53
C SER A 280 -5.37 16.11 4.97
N SER A 281 -5.90 17.22 4.43
CA SER A 281 -5.43 18.58 4.78
C SER A 281 -5.83 19.01 6.20
N LYS A 282 -7.01 18.61 6.68
CA LYS A 282 -7.44 18.87 8.06
C LYS A 282 -6.64 18.06 9.07
N VAL A 283 -6.34 16.80 8.77
CA VAL A 283 -5.45 15.96 9.57
C VAL A 283 -4.05 16.58 9.66
N ALA A 284 -3.49 17.04 8.53
CA ALA A 284 -2.19 17.70 8.52
C ALA A 284 -2.17 18.96 9.41
N SER A 285 -3.24 19.77 9.38
CA SER A 285 -3.36 20.96 10.24
C SER A 285 -3.38 20.61 11.75
N ILE A 286 -4.02 19.50 12.12
CA ILE A 286 -4.06 19.04 13.52
C ILE A 286 -2.73 18.47 13.96
N ILE A 287 -2.04 17.73 13.09
CA ILE A 287 -0.67 17.30 13.37
C ILE A 287 0.19 18.54 13.65
N ARG A 288 0.11 19.57 12.81
CA ARG A 288 0.85 20.83 13.01
C ARG A 288 0.50 21.57 14.30
N SER A 289 -0.79 21.65 14.65
CA SER A 289 -1.19 22.46 15.81
C SER A 289 -1.04 21.73 17.15
N GLU A 290 -1.16 20.40 17.17
CA GLU A 290 -1.29 19.62 18.42
C GLU A 290 -0.11 18.69 18.65
N VAL A 291 0.32 17.95 17.61
CA VAL A 291 1.45 17.02 17.73
C VAL A 291 2.75 17.80 17.82
N GLU A 292 2.93 18.83 16.99
CA GLU A 292 4.13 19.67 17.06
C GLU A 292 4.21 20.43 18.39
N LYS A 293 3.08 20.91 18.91
CA LYS A 293 3.01 21.58 20.21
C LYS A 293 3.37 20.63 21.36
N GLU A 294 2.83 19.42 21.37
CA GLU A 294 3.13 18.44 22.42
C GLU A 294 4.60 17.98 22.38
N ILE A 295 5.17 17.83 21.17
CA ILE A 295 6.60 17.56 21.00
C ILE A 295 7.44 18.77 21.43
N SER A 296 7.00 19.99 21.11
CA SER A 296 7.62 21.25 21.56
C SER A 296 7.65 21.34 23.08
N ASP A 297 6.53 21.07 23.74
CA ASP A 297 6.37 21.11 25.19
C ASP A 297 7.24 20.02 25.87
N LEU A 298 7.33 18.84 25.25
CA LEU A 298 8.19 17.74 25.71
C LEU A 298 9.69 18.08 25.57
N LEU A 299 10.06 18.86 24.56
CA LEU A 299 11.46 19.22 24.25
C LEU A 299 11.86 20.61 24.77
N LYS A 300 10.91 21.43 25.22
CA LYS A 300 11.05 22.86 25.58
C LYS A 300 11.69 23.69 24.46
N LEU A 301 11.21 23.52 23.22
CA LEU A 301 11.72 24.26 22.06
C LEU A 301 10.94 25.57 21.87
N ASP A 302 11.61 26.60 21.34
CA ASP A 302 10.95 27.83 20.89
C ASP A 302 10.19 27.58 19.58
N LYS A 303 9.08 28.29 19.36
CA LYS A 303 8.14 28.11 18.25
C LYS A 303 8.80 28.32 16.88
N THR A 304 9.66 29.32 16.73
CA THR A 304 10.39 29.58 15.47
C THR A 304 11.42 28.49 15.17
N ALA A 305 12.13 28.03 16.21
CA ALA A 305 13.05 26.90 16.08
C ALA A 305 12.31 25.59 15.79
N LEU A 306 11.07 25.45 16.26
CA LEU A 306 10.20 24.30 16.00
C LEU A 306 9.61 24.31 14.59
N GLU A 307 9.19 25.47 14.08
CA GLU A 307 8.69 25.65 12.72
C GLU A 307 9.80 25.40 11.69
N ASP A 308 11.01 25.93 11.91
CA ASP A 308 12.18 25.63 11.07
C ASP A 308 12.61 24.16 11.21
N LEU A 309 12.58 23.61 12.43
CA LEU A 309 12.84 22.19 12.68
C LEU A 309 11.83 21.33 11.92
N PHE A 310 10.52 21.55 12.02
CA PHE A 310 9.51 20.74 11.33
C PHE A 310 9.52 20.94 9.81
N TYR A 311 9.78 22.15 9.34
CA TYR A 311 9.98 22.41 7.91
C TYR A 311 11.18 21.61 7.37
N ASP A 312 12.31 21.56 8.09
CA ASP A 312 13.51 20.79 7.71
C ASP A 312 13.43 19.28 8.06
N VAL A 313 12.63 18.89 9.07
CA VAL A 313 12.46 17.51 9.58
C VAL A 313 11.42 16.73 8.79
N PHE A 314 10.41 17.41 8.23
CA PHE A 314 9.45 16.81 7.31
C PHE A 314 9.90 16.92 5.84
N SER A 315 11.02 17.60 5.55
CA SER A 315 11.55 17.73 4.18
C SER A 315 12.91 17.03 3.94
N ASP A 316 13.76 16.79 4.95
CA ASP A 316 15.09 16.19 4.73
C ASP A 316 15.52 15.15 5.80
N GLU A 317 15.87 13.95 5.32
CA GLU A 317 16.42 12.82 6.09
C GLU A 317 17.74 13.19 6.82
N LYS A 318 18.50 14.15 6.28
CA LYS A 318 19.78 14.63 6.83
C LYS A 318 19.66 15.44 8.12
N THR A 319 18.51 16.06 8.35
CA THR A 319 18.25 16.87 9.55
C THR A 319 18.12 16.01 10.80
N TRP A 320 17.46 14.85 10.68
CA TRP A 320 17.44 13.85 11.75
C TRP A 320 18.83 13.31 12.07
N LEU A 321 19.70 13.15 11.06
CA LEU A 321 21.09 12.71 11.25
C LEU A 321 21.87 13.70 12.09
N ALA A 322 21.76 15.01 11.84
CA ALA A 322 22.43 16.03 12.65
C ALA A 322 21.99 16.02 14.12
N ILE A 323 20.68 15.86 14.38
CA ILE A 323 20.13 15.77 15.74
C ILE A 323 20.66 14.52 16.46
N ILE A 324 20.81 13.40 15.76
CA ILE A 324 21.24 12.13 16.37
C ILE A 324 22.76 12.02 16.51
N TYR A 325 23.56 12.56 15.59
CA TYR A 325 25.02 12.66 15.75
C TYR A 325 25.39 13.58 16.93
N PHE A 326 24.65 14.66 17.12
CA PHE A 326 24.77 15.50 18.31
C PHE A 326 24.46 14.70 19.59
N ILE A 327 23.40 13.88 19.58
CA ILE A 327 23.02 13.03 20.72
C ILE A 327 24.08 11.93 20.99
N ASP A 328 24.60 11.27 19.97
CA ASP A 328 25.58 10.18 20.12
C ASP A 328 26.96 10.69 20.57
N GLY A 329 27.41 11.83 20.04
CA GLY A 329 28.64 12.49 20.48
C GLY A 329 28.60 12.99 21.93
N VAL A 330 27.42 13.43 22.40
CA VAL A 330 27.21 13.85 23.80
C VAL A 330 27.15 12.65 24.75
N ILE A 331 26.66 11.49 24.30
CA ILE A 331 26.60 10.26 25.11
C ILE A 331 27.97 9.56 25.18
N ASN A 332 28.72 9.55 24.07
CA ASN A 332 29.98 8.81 23.95
C ASN A 332 31.24 9.67 24.19
N GLY A 333 31.09 10.96 24.49
CA GLY A 333 32.22 11.86 24.81
C GLY A 333 33.14 12.21 23.64
N ASN A 334 32.79 11.80 22.41
CA ASN A 334 33.59 12.05 21.20
C ASN A 334 32.84 13.00 20.27
N VAL A 335 33.29 14.25 20.22
CA VAL A 335 32.64 15.34 19.51
C VAL A 335 33.42 15.63 18.22
N ASN A 336 33.22 14.84 17.18
CA ASN A 336 33.62 15.21 15.81
C ASN A 336 32.41 15.78 15.08
N ILE A 337 32.28 17.11 15.19
CA ILE A 337 31.15 17.90 14.71
C ILE A 337 31.36 18.33 13.25
N THR A 338 30.34 18.15 12.41
CA THR A 338 30.18 18.98 11.20
C THR A 338 29.58 20.34 11.59
N THR A 339 30.33 21.39 11.32
CA THR A 339 30.34 22.70 12.00
C THR A 339 29.03 23.51 11.97
N LYS A 340 28.08 23.24 11.07
CA LYS A 340 26.87 24.09 10.93
C LYS A 340 25.69 23.66 11.81
N GLY A 341 25.45 22.36 12.01
CA GLY A 341 24.32 21.88 12.83
C GLY A 341 24.58 21.94 14.34
N ALA A 342 25.82 21.75 14.77
CA ALA A 342 26.14 21.74 16.19
C ALA A 342 26.28 23.14 16.80
N ILE A 343 26.59 24.18 16.02
CA ILE A 343 26.67 25.56 16.53
C ILE A 343 25.26 26.05 16.93
N LEU A 344 24.22 25.68 16.19
CA LEU A 344 22.83 25.98 16.53
C LEU A 344 22.30 25.16 17.72
N ALA A 345 22.74 23.91 17.88
CA ALA A 345 22.36 23.07 19.03
C ALA A 345 23.13 23.43 20.33
N LEU A 346 24.39 23.84 20.21
CA LEU A 346 25.26 24.22 21.33
C LEU A 346 24.96 25.62 21.86
N SER A 347 24.49 26.55 21.03
CA SER A 347 24.10 27.90 21.47
C SER A 347 22.88 27.90 22.39
N PHE A 348 22.08 26.82 22.42
CA PHE A 348 20.84 26.72 23.20
C PHE A 348 20.95 25.96 24.53
N ILE A 349 22.09 25.33 24.84
CA ILE A 349 22.16 24.33 25.91
C ILE A 349 23.30 24.66 26.91
N GLY A 350 22.96 25.37 27.98
CA GLY A 350 23.86 25.56 29.13
C GLY A 350 24.13 24.27 29.93
N ALA A 351 25.26 24.20 30.63
CA ALA A 351 25.87 23.00 31.24
C ALA A 351 25.04 22.18 32.27
N LYS A 352 23.83 22.60 32.66
CA LYS A 352 22.92 21.85 33.57
C LYS A 352 22.06 20.79 32.88
N SER A 353 22.25 20.59 31.59
CA SER A 353 21.26 20.02 30.67
C SER A 353 21.39 18.52 30.42
N VAL A 354 22.58 17.91 30.55
CA VAL A 354 22.83 16.49 30.19
C VAL A 354 21.95 15.52 31.00
N LYS A 355 21.82 15.72 32.31
CA LYS A 355 20.92 14.90 33.16
C LYS A 355 19.44 15.15 32.85
N SER A 356 19.08 16.40 32.55
CA SER A 356 17.71 16.77 32.16
C SER A 356 17.32 16.21 30.79
N ILE A 357 18.29 16.04 29.88
CA ILE A 357 18.09 15.43 28.56
C ILE A 357 17.80 13.93 28.74
N GLY A 358 18.54 13.21 29.58
CA GLY A 358 18.26 11.80 29.89
C GLY A 358 16.84 11.56 30.44
N GLU A 359 16.39 12.42 31.36
CA GLU A 359 15.03 12.37 31.91
C GLU A 359 13.96 12.75 30.87
N ARG A 360 14.22 13.74 30.02
CA ARG A 360 13.34 14.12 28.90
C ARG A 360 13.22 13.01 27.86
N MET A 361 14.31 12.30 27.57
CA MET A 361 14.31 11.16 26.66
C MET A 361 13.56 9.96 27.23
N LYS A 362 13.62 9.75 28.56
CA LYS A 362 12.79 8.76 29.24
C LYS A 362 11.30 9.11 29.13
N LYS A 363 10.95 10.40 29.30
CA LYS A 363 9.57 10.89 29.10
C LYS A 363 9.10 10.77 27.65
N LEU A 364 9.95 11.07 26.67
CA LEU A 364 9.60 10.97 25.24
C LEU A 364 9.35 9.50 24.83
N ARG A 365 10.17 8.56 25.30
CA ARG A 365 9.95 7.10 25.09
C ARG A 365 8.67 6.59 25.74
N GLN A 366 8.25 7.21 26.84
CA GLN A 366 6.99 6.92 27.53
C GLN A 366 5.80 7.68 26.95
N SER A 367 6.02 8.62 26.02
CA SER A 367 4.96 9.41 25.38
C SER A 367 4.24 8.60 24.31
N ALA A 368 3.05 9.07 23.90
CA ALA A 368 2.30 8.48 22.80
C ALA A 368 3.05 8.54 21.46
N PHE A 369 4.05 9.42 21.32
CA PHE A 369 4.89 9.55 20.13
C PHE A 369 6.22 8.79 20.25
N GLY A 370 6.41 7.98 21.30
CA GLY A 370 7.59 7.14 21.47
C GLY A 370 7.88 6.25 20.26
N LEU A 371 6.83 5.72 19.62
CA LEU A 371 6.95 4.91 18.40
C LEU A 371 7.63 5.67 17.26
N VAL A 372 7.21 6.92 17.02
CA VAL A 372 7.76 7.79 15.97
C VAL A 372 9.26 7.99 16.18
N TYR A 373 9.66 8.21 17.44
CA TYR A 373 11.06 8.32 17.83
C TYR A 373 11.83 7.00 17.63
N THR A 374 11.27 5.87 18.07
CA THR A 374 11.89 4.54 17.93
C THR A 374 12.17 4.22 16.46
N ILE A 375 11.21 4.48 15.57
CA ILE A 375 11.33 4.29 14.13
C ILE A 375 12.48 5.14 13.57
N SER A 376 12.47 6.45 13.85
CA SER A 376 13.50 7.38 13.36
C SER A 376 14.91 7.02 13.81
N ARG A 377 15.07 6.31 14.93
CA ARG A 377 16.37 5.81 15.40
C ARG A 377 16.83 4.55 14.66
N LYS A 378 15.91 3.63 14.35
CA LYS A 378 16.23 2.31 13.76
C LYS A 378 16.44 2.33 12.23
N ILE A 379 15.92 3.35 11.55
CA ILE A 379 16.05 3.48 10.08
C ILE A 379 17.41 4.09 9.68
N LYS A 380 18.14 4.67 10.62
CA LYS A 380 19.55 5.10 10.45
C LYS A 380 20.47 3.91 10.38
#